data_AF-A0A4P6FNV3-F1
#
_entry.id   AF-A0A4P6FNV3-F1
#
_cell.length_a   1.000
_cell.length_b   1.000
_cell.length_c   1.000
_cell.angle_alpha   90.00
_cell.angle_beta   90.00
_cell.angle_gamma   90.00
#
_symmetry.space_group_name_H-M   'P 1'
#
loop_
_entity.id
_entity.type
_entity.pdbx_description
1 polymer ?
#
loop_
_entity_poly.entity_id
_entity_poly.type
_entity_poly.pdbx_seq_one_letter_code
_entity_poly.pdbx_strand_id
1 'polypeptide(L)'
;MDVSDALARDPDRARDPDLSLRLWAFLAGGSGVVALVPLIGFFALGAPFAGTYTRWSWLGPANDALSIIVMPATAVFAVFVARRLRSRVAWVLTGLLVVAAGALVWATAAMLHGAVGFEVQFVVAVPFAVAMFAWTLVASRRAARRGMLGAGMSRWGVIMAVSALAGVALFGAGLLLGGVADAAETALLIAAGIPTAAAWLAFPVWCVALAYRWRSAARERHPPNQNFHLLSPSSIPEAQRKR
;
A
#
# COMPACT_ATOMS: atom_id res chain seq x y z
N MET A 1 1.68 -28.63 6.11
CA MET A 1 0.41 -28.43 6.82
C MET A 1 -0.46 -27.60 5.90
N ASP A 2 -1.53 -28.19 5.39
CA ASP A 2 -2.38 -27.57 4.37
C ASP A 2 -3.18 -26.41 4.98
N VAL A 3 -3.22 -25.26 4.30
CA VAL A 3 -4.03 -24.10 4.73
C VAL A 3 -5.51 -24.51 4.83
N SER A 4 -5.92 -25.47 3.99
CA SER A 4 -7.25 -26.08 3.96
C SER A 4 -7.60 -26.79 5.28
N ASP A 5 -6.66 -27.55 5.85
CA ASP A 5 -6.83 -28.27 7.12
C ASP A 5 -6.87 -27.35 8.34
N ALA A 6 -6.21 -26.20 8.26
CA ALA A 6 -6.21 -25.21 9.33
C ALA A 6 -7.51 -24.39 9.36
N LEU A 7 -8.14 -24.15 8.19
CA LEU A 7 -9.41 -23.44 8.07
C LEU A 7 -10.62 -24.32 8.40
N ALA A 8 -10.57 -25.62 8.11
CA ALA A 8 -11.65 -26.56 8.42
C ALA A 8 -11.88 -26.76 9.94
N ARG A 9 -10.86 -26.52 10.78
CA ARG A 9 -10.93 -26.70 12.23
C ARG A 9 -11.56 -25.53 12.99
N ASP A 10 -11.68 -24.37 12.36
CA ASP A 10 -12.19 -23.16 12.98
C ASP A 10 -12.91 -22.28 11.94
N PRO A 11 -14.18 -22.60 11.61
CA PRO A 11 -14.95 -21.86 10.62
C PRO A 11 -15.18 -20.39 11.01
N ASP A 12 -15.04 -20.04 12.29
CA ASP A 12 -15.15 -18.66 12.76
C ASP A 12 -13.88 -17.85 12.44
N ARG A 13 -12.71 -18.49 12.33
CA ARG A 13 -11.47 -17.86 11.82
C ARG A 13 -11.58 -17.39 10.37
N ALA A 14 -12.32 -18.12 9.53
CA ALA A 14 -12.59 -17.72 8.15
C ALA A 14 -13.46 -16.45 8.07
N ARG A 15 -14.19 -16.13 9.15
CA ARG A 15 -14.97 -14.90 9.29
C ARG A 15 -14.22 -13.78 9.98
N ASP A 16 -12.96 -13.98 10.39
CA ASP A 16 -12.17 -12.93 11.01
C ASP A 16 -11.93 -11.81 9.98
N PRO A 17 -12.57 -10.65 10.13
CA PRO A 17 -12.43 -9.58 9.16
C PRO A 17 -11.00 -9.02 9.14
N ASP A 18 -10.17 -9.28 10.18
CA ASP A 18 -8.77 -8.89 10.21
C ASP A 18 -7.93 -9.78 9.31
N LEU A 19 -8.27 -11.07 9.18
CA LEU A 19 -7.57 -11.98 8.28
C LEU A 19 -7.69 -11.52 6.83
N SER A 20 -8.90 -11.16 6.38
CA SER A 20 -9.11 -10.64 5.02
C SER A 20 -8.31 -9.37 4.77
N LEU A 21 -8.31 -8.42 5.71
CA LEU A 21 -7.53 -7.19 5.57
C LEU A 21 -6.03 -7.49 5.42
N ARG A 22 -5.49 -8.40 6.25
CA ARG A 22 -4.07 -8.76 6.23
C ARG A 22 -3.70 -9.48 4.93
N LEU A 23 -4.54 -10.38 4.45
CA LEU A 23 -4.35 -11.07 3.18
C LEU A 23 -4.29 -10.06 2.03
N TRP A 24 -5.26 -9.15 1.94
CA TRP A 24 -5.30 -8.15 0.87
C TRP A 24 -4.17 -7.11 0.98
N ALA A 25 -3.77 -6.73 2.20
CA ALA A 25 -2.59 -5.88 2.42
C ALA A 25 -1.30 -6.58 1.96
N PHE A 26 -1.17 -7.87 2.24
CA PHE A 26 -0.04 -8.68 1.78
C PHE A 26 -0.06 -8.89 0.27
N LEU A 27 -1.22 -9.14 -0.34
CA LEU A 27 -1.35 -9.25 -1.79
C LEU A 27 -1.00 -7.94 -2.48
N ALA A 28 -1.56 -6.81 -2.03
CA ALA A 28 -1.26 -5.48 -2.59
C ALA A 28 0.23 -5.13 -2.45
N GLY A 29 0.78 -5.30 -1.25
CA GLY A 29 2.19 -4.99 -0.98
C GLY A 29 3.16 -5.97 -1.64
N GLY A 30 2.91 -7.26 -1.55
CA GLY A 30 3.76 -8.32 -2.10
C GLY A 30 3.79 -8.30 -3.63
N SER A 31 2.63 -8.22 -4.28
CA SER A 31 2.58 -8.06 -5.74
C SER A 31 3.23 -6.75 -6.18
N GLY A 32 3.07 -5.66 -5.40
CA GLY A 32 3.75 -4.40 -5.64
C GLY A 32 5.27 -4.54 -5.58
N VAL A 33 5.82 -5.20 -4.56
CA VAL A 33 7.26 -5.48 -4.45
C VAL A 33 7.75 -6.31 -5.64
N VAL A 34 7.00 -7.34 -6.06
CA VAL A 34 7.33 -8.14 -7.25
C VAL A 34 7.31 -7.27 -8.51
N ALA A 35 6.33 -6.38 -8.67
CA ALA A 35 6.26 -5.44 -9.79
C ALA A 35 7.41 -4.43 -9.79
N LEU A 36 7.95 -4.04 -8.64
CA LEU A 36 9.10 -3.14 -8.57
C LEU A 36 10.38 -3.74 -9.14
N VAL A 37 10.56 -5.07 -9.10
CA VAL A 37 11.74 -5.73 -9.65
C VAL A 37 11.94 -5.45 -11.16
N PRO A 38 10.96 -5.73 -12.04
CA PRO A 38 11.09 -5.39 -13.45
C PRO A 38 11.13 -3.88 -13.68
N LEU A 39 10.45 -3.05 -12.87
CA LEU A 39 10.54 -1.59 -13.00
C LEU A 39 11.97 -1.08 -12.76
N ILE A 40 12.59 -1.50 -11.67
CA ILE A 40 13.97 -1.13 -11.34
C ILE A 40 14.92 -1.66 -12.41
N GLY A 41 14.73 -2.91 -12.85
CA GLY A 41 15.52 -3.50 -13.93
C GLY A 41 15.37 -2.74 -15.25
N PHE A 42 14.17 -2.27 -15.57
CA PHE A 42 13.91 -1.48 -16.78
C PHE A 42 14.69 -0.16 -16.76
N PHE A 43 14.66 0.58 -15.66
CA PHE A 43 15.44 1.81 -15.54
C PHE A 43 16.96 1.58 -15.46
N ALA A 44 17.40 0.47 -14.85
CA ALA A 44 18.82 0.16 -14.70
C ALA A 44 19.45 -0.44 -15.97
N LEU A 45 18.70 -1.24 -16.73
CA LEU A 45 19.23 -2.06 -17.83
C LEU A 45 18.56 -1.76 -19.18
N GLY A 46 17.31 -1.31 -19.17
CA GLY A 46 16.48 -1.09 -20.35
C GLY A 46 16.84 0.15 -21.16
N ALA A 47 17.56 1.10 -20.54
CA ALA A 47 17.92 2.40 -21.11
C ALA A 47 16.70 3.13 -21.74
N PRO A 48 15.62 3.37 -20.98
CA PRO A 48 14.34 3.84 -21.52
C PRO A 48 14.41 5.19 -22.25
N PHE A 49 15.46 5.97 -22.02
CA PHE A 49 15.66 7.28 -22.62
C PHE A 49 16.64 7.29 -23.79
N ALA A 50 17.23 6.15 -24.15
CA ALA A 50 18.25 6.06 -25.20
C ALA A 50 17.67 5.97 -26.63
N GLY A 51 16.34 6.01 -26.78
CA GLY A 51 15.66 5.96 -28.09
C GLY A 51 15.82 4.65 -28.86
N THR A 52 16.43 3.62 -28.26
CA THR A 52 16.71 2.32 -28.89
C THR A 52 16.19 1.19 -28.01
N TYR A 53 15.60 0.18 -28.64
CA TYR A 53 15.16 -1.02 -27.93
C TYR A 53 16.36 -1.88 -27.54
N THR A 54 16.47 -2.19 -26.25
CA THR A 54 17.49 -3.08 -25.71
C THR A 54 16.88 -4.46 -25.46
N ARG A 55 17.73 -5.47 -25.25
CA ARG A 55 17.28 -6.82 -24.84
C ARG A 55 16.48 -6.84 -23.53
N TRP A 56 16.49 -5.74 -22.76
CA TRP A 56 15.82 -5.60 -21.47
C TRP A 56 14.58 -4.70 -21.54
N SER A 57 14.21 -4.18 -22.72
CA SER A 57 13.04 -3.31 -22.88
C SER A 57 11.72 -4.00 -22.52
N TRP A 58 11.67 -5.35 -22.52
CA TRP A 58 10.51 -6.13 -22.08
C TRP A 58 10.19 -5.97 -20.58
N LEU A 59 11.13 -5.48 -19.77
CA LEU A 59 10.92 -5.27 -18.33
C LEU A 59 9.87 -4.20 -18.05
N GLY A 60 9.72 -3.18 -18.91
CA GLY A 60 8.63 -2.19 -18.81
C GLY A 60 7.26 -2.85 -18.91
N PRO A 61 6.94 -3.51 -20.05
CA PRO A 61 5.71 -4.27 -20.22
C PRO A 61 5.44 -5.33 -19.13
N ALA A 62 6.50 -5.97 -18.61
CA ALA A 62 6.36 -6.90 -17.49
C ALA A 62 5.89 -6.22 -16.18
N ASN A 63 6.43 -5.03 -15.86
CA ASN A 63 5.96 -4.22 -14.75
C ASN A 63 4.49 -3.77 -14.95
N ASP A 64 4.14 -3.34 -16.15
CA ASP A 64 2.78 -2.93 -16.50
C ASP A 64 1.78 -4.09 -16.35
N ALA A 65 2.13 -5.28 -16.83
CA ALA A 65 1.31 -6.48 -16.71
C ALA A 65 1.10 -6.88 -15.24
N LEU A 66 2.13 -6.77 -14.40
CA LEU A 66 2.00 -7.01 -12.95
C LEU A 66 1.12 -5.93 -12.30
N SER A 67 1.22 -4.69 -12.75
CA SER A 67 0.40 -3.58 -12.22
C SER A 67 -1.09 -3.82 -12.41
N ILE A 68 -1.51 -4.50 -13.48
CA ILE A 68 -2.91 -4.94 -13.68
C ILE A 68 -3.43 -5.80 -12.51
N ILE A 69 -2.55 -6.51 -11.81
CA ILE A 69 -2.89 -7.32 -10.62
C ILE A 69 -2.76 -6.49 -9.33
N VAL A 70 -1.71 -5.66 -9.24
CA VAL A 70 -1.44 -4.82 -8.07
C VAL A 70 -2.60 -3.84 -7.80
N MET A 71 -3.16 -3.24 -8.85
CA MET A 71 -4.17 -2.19 -8.70
C MET A 71 -5.50 -2.70 -8.12
N PRO A 72 -6.11 -3.79 -8.61
CA PRO A 72 -7.28 -4.40 -7.97
C PRO A 72 -7.02 -4.84 -6.53
N ALA A 73 -5.86 -5.44 -6.24
CA ALA A 73 -5.51 -5.84 -4.88
C ALA A 73 -5.44 -4.62 -3.94
N THR A 74 -4.83 -3.52 -4.41
CA THR A 74 -4.75 -2.25 -3.67
C THR A 74 -6.13 -1.63 -3.45
N ALA A 75 -7.01 -1.66 -4.46
CA ALA A 75 -8.38 -1.17 -4.36
C ALA A 75 -9.18 -1.95 -3.29
N VAL A 76 -9.12 -3.28 -3.31
CA VAL A 76 -9.80 -4.13 -2.33
C VAL A 76 -9.23 -3.91 -0.92
N PHE A 77 -7.90 -3.85 -0.79
CA PHE A 77 -7.22 -3.49 0.46
C PHE A 77 -7.74 -2.15 1.02
N ALA A 78 -7.85 -1.13 0.17
CA ALA A 78 -8.31 0.19 0.57
C ALA A 78 -9.77 0.17 1.09
N VAL A 79 -10.64 -0.63 0.48
CA VAL A 79 -12.02 -0.85 0.95
C VAL A 79 -12.03 -1.48 2.35
N PHE A 80 -11.22 -2.50 2.61
CA PHE A 80 -11.14 -3.12 3.94
C PHE A 80 -10.68 -2.12 5.00
N VAL A 81 -9.67 -1.30 4.71
CA VAL A 81 -9.21 -0.24 5.62
C VAL A 81 -10.32 0.79 5.85
N ALA A 82 -11.00 1.29 4.81
CA ALA A 82 -12.08 2.27 4.93
C ALA A 82 -13.23 1.78 5.82
N ARG A 83 -13.62 0.50 5.69
CA ARG A 83 -14.62 -0.16 6.55
C ARG A 83 -14.25 -0.07 8.02
N ARG A 84 -12.96 -0.21 8.36
CA ARG A 84 -12.48 -0.12 9.75
C ARG A 84 -12.33 1.31 10.24
N LEU A 85 -11.93 2.22 9.35
CA LEU A 85 -11.81 3.65 9.66
C LEU A 85 -13.15 4.34 9.81
N ARG A 86 -14.28 3.74 9.39
CA ARG A 86 -15.66 4.27 9.54
C ARG A 86 -15.72 5.80 9.37
N SER A 87 -15.12 6.30 8.29
CA SER A 87 -14.91 7.73 8.05
C SER A 87 -15.40 8.04 6.64
N ARG A 88 -16.31 9.02 6.52
CA ARG A 88 -16.85 9.46 5.22
C ARG A 88 -15.74 9.87 4.26
N VAL A 89 -14.78 10.64 4.74
CA VAL A 89 -13.61 11.08 3.94
C VAL A 89 -12.78 9.89 3.46
N ALA A 90 -12.58 8.86 4.30
CA ALA A 90 -11.84 7.67 3.90
C ALA A 90 -12.59 6.91 2.80
N TRP A 91 -13.91 6.80 2.90
CA TRP A 91 -14.74 6.17 1.86
C TRP A 91 -14.75 6.92 0.54
N VAL A 92 -14.85 8.25 0.57
CA VAL A 92 -14.77 9.08 -0.65
C VAL A 92 -13.42 8.87 -1.34
N LEU A 93 -12.32 8.96 -0.60
CA LEU A 93 -10.98 8.72 -1.16
C LEU A 93 -10.78 7.29 -1.63
N THR A 94 -11.37 6.29 -0.95
CA THR A 94 -11.37 4.91 -1.42
C THR A 94 -12.14 4.79 -2.74
N GLY A 95 -13.31 5.41 -2.87
CA GLY A 95 -14.07 5.41 -4.12
C GLY A 95 -13.28 6.03 -5.28
N LEU A 96 -12.65 7.19 -5.04
CA LEU A 96 -11.76 7.83 -6.03
C LEU A 96 -10.58 6.93 -6.41
N LEU A 97 -9.94 6.29 -5.42
CA LEU A 97 -8.85 5.35 -5.65
C LEU A 97 -9.31 4.13 -6.47
N VAL A 98 -10.47 3.56 -6.18
CA VAL A 98 -11.03 2.41 -6.92
C VAL A 98 -11.30 2.79 -8.37
N VAL A 99 -11.92 3.96 -8.61
CA VAL A 99 -12.19 4.45 -9.96
C VAL A 99 -10.88 4.70 -10.72
N ALA A 100 -9.92 5.39 -10.09
CA ALA A 100 -8.63 5.67 -10.70
C ALA A 100 -7.83 4.38 -10.97
N ALA A 101 -7.87 3.40 -10.07
CA ALA A 101 -7.26 2.09 -10.27
C ALA A 101 -7.89 1.36 -11.46
N GLY A 102 -9.21 1.36 -11.59
CA GLY A 102 -9.91 0.77 -12.74
C GLY A 102 -9.54 1.44 -14.06
N ALA A 103 -9.49 2.78 -14.08
CA ALA A 103 -9.07 3.54 -15.25
C ALA A 103 -7.62 3.24 -15.64
N LEU A 104 -6.71 3.14 -14.66
CA LEU A 104 -5.31 2.83 -14.89
C LEU A 104 -5.14 1.39 -15.41
N VAL A 105 -5.84 0.41 -14.84
CA VAL A 105 -5.84 -0.97 -15.34
C VAL A 105 -6.29 -1.03 -16.79
N TRP A 106 -7.38 -0.34 -17.12
CA TRP A 106 -7.88 -0.26 -18.49
C TRP A 106 -6.85 0.38 -19.42
N ALA A 107 -6.28 1.54 -19.06
CA ALA A 107 -5.31 2.25 -19.88
C ALA A 107 -4.04 1.43 -20.10
N THR A 108 -3.52 0.79 -19.04
CA THR A 108 -2.35 -0.10 -19.12
C THR A 108 -2.65 -1.31 -19.99
N ALA A 109 -3.80 -1.96 -19.85
CA ALA A 109 -4.17 -3.09 -20.70
C ALA A 109 -4.33 -2.67 -22.16
N ALA A 110 -4.99 -1.53 -22.42
CA ALA A 110 -5.14 -0.99 -23.77
C ALA A 110 -3.78 -0.65 -24.40
N MET A 111 -2.85 -0.08 -23.62
CA MET A 111 -1.51 0.23 -24.09
C MET A 111 -0.72 -1.04 -24.43
N LEU A 112 -0.78 -2.08 -23.58
CA LEU A 112 -0.11 -3.35 -23.85
C LEU A 112 -0.64 -4.05 -25.11
N HIS A 113 -1.89 -3.81 -25.50
CA HIS A 113 -2.46 -4.28 -26.77
C HIS A 113 -2.20 -3.33 -27.96
N GLY A 114 -1.50 -2.21 -27.75
CA GLY A 114 -1.23 -1.20 -28.77
C GLY A 114 -2.44 -0.34 -29.16
N ALA A 115 -3.53 -0.38 -28.38
CA ALA A 115 -4.74 0.41 -28.66
C ALA A 115 -4.61 1.88 -28.26
N VAL A 116 -3.75 2.19 -27.28
CA VAL A 116 -3.43 3.57 -26.86
C VAL A 116 -1.92 3.72 -26.64
N GLY A 117 -1.42 4.96 -26.74
CA GLY A 117 -0.02 5.29 -26.46
C GLY A 117 0.30 5.39 -24.96
N PHE A 118 1.59 5.44 -24.64
CA PHE A 118 2.10 5.60 -23.28
C PHE A 118 1.66 6.93 -22.65
N GLU A 119 1.47 7.97 -23.46
CA GLU A 119 1.01 9.30 -23.04
C GLU A 119 -0.36 9.22 -22.35
N VAL A 120 -1.26 8.38 -22.88
CA VAL A 120 -2.60 8.16 -22.29
C VAL A 120 -2.46 7.47 -20.94
N GLN A 121 -1.65 6.40 -20.85
CA GLN A 121 -1.38 5.73 -19.58
C GLN A 121 -0.78 6.70 -18.56
N PHE A 122 0.18 7.53 -18.97
CA PHE A 122 0.84 8.52 -18.11
C PHE A 122 -0.15 9.54 -17.56
N VAL A 123 -1.02 10.10 -18.41
CA VAL A 123 -2.08 11.04 -18.01
C VAL A 123 -3.03 10.41 -17.00
N VAL A 124 -3.35 9.11 -17.13
CA VAL A 124 -4.20 8.38 -16.18
C VAL A 124 -3.47 8.01 -14.88
N ALA A 125 -2.17 7.74 -14.95
CA ALA A 125 -1.35 7.35 -13.81
C ALA A 125 -1.20 8.49 -12.78
N VAL A 126 -1.14 9.74 -13.23
CA VAL A 126 -0.99 10.91 -12.33
C VAL A 126 -2.17 11.05 -11.35
N PRO A 127 -3.45 11.10 -11.79
CA PRO A 127 -4.61 11.09 -10.89
C PRO A 127 -4.64 9.87 -9.96
N PHE A 128 -4.26 8.69 -10.46
CA PHE A 128 -4.16 7.49 -9.63
C PHE A 128 -3.15 7.66 -8.49
N ALA A 129 -1.94 8.14 -8.80
CA ALA A 129 -0.90 8.39 -7.80
C ALA A 129 -1.40 9.39 -6.73
N VAL A 130 -2.03 10.49 -7.15
CA VAL A 130 -2.62 11.47 -6.23
C VAL A 130 -3.68 10.83 -5.35
N ALA A 131 -4.62 10.07 -5.92
CA ALA A 131 -5.67 9.38 -5.17
C ALA A 131 -5.08 8.39 -4.16
N MET A 132 -4.09 7.60 -4.56
CA MET A 132 -3.42 6.60 -3.72
C MET A 132 -2.72 7.24 -2.52
N PHE A 133 -1.93 8.30 -2.73
CA PHE A 133 -1.22 8.95 -1.63
C PHE A 133 -2.13 9.83 -0.76
N ALA A 134 -3.12 10.52 -1.34
CA ALA A 134 -4.13 11.24 -0.56
C ALA A 134 -4.92 10.28 0.35
N TRP A 135 -5.31 9.12 -0.19
CA TRP A 135 -5.93 8.05 0.57
C TRP A 135 -5.01 7.55 1.69
N THR A 136 -3.74 7.26 1.39
CA THR A 136 -2.76 6.76 2.36
C THR A 136 -2.53 7.76 3.51
N LEU A 137 -2.47 9.05 3.20
CA LEU A 137 -2.34 10.13 4.17
C LEU A 137 -3.50 10.12 5.17
N VAL A 138 -4.74 10.09 4.65
CA VAL A 138 -5.95 10.06 5.48
C VAL A 138 -6.04 8.76 6.26
N ALA A 139 -5.77 7.63 5.63
CA ALA A 139 -5.83 6.32 6.26
C ALA A 139 -4.88 6.24 7.45
N SER A 140 -3.62 6.66 7.25
CA SER A 140 -2.58 6.67 8.28
C SER A 140 -2.93 7.60 9.45
N ARG A 141 -3.37 8.83 9.17
CA ARG A 141 -3.79 9.79 10.22
C ARG A 141 -5.01 9.30 11.02
N ARG A 142 -6.00 8.73 10.35
CA ARG A 142 -7.23 8.25 11.00
C ARG A 142 -6.99 6.95 11.78
N ALA A 143 -6.17 6.05 11.25
CA ALA A 143 -5.77 4.83 11.96
C ALA A 143 -4.98 5.16 13.23
N ALA A 144 -4.06 6.14 13.17
CA ALA A 144 -3.33 6.65 14.33
C ALA A 144 -4.27 7.18 15.42
N ARG A 145 -5.21 8.05 15.05
CA ARG A 145 -6.19 8.63 15.99
C ARG A 145 -7.10 7.58 16.64
N ARG A 146 -7.23 6.40 16.03
CA ARG A 146 -8.03 5.28 16.54
C ARG A 146 -7.20 4.20 17.23
N GLY A 147 -5.89 4.40 17.42
CA GLY A 147 -4.99 3.40 18.03
C GLY A 147 -4.77 2.14 17.18
N MET A 148 -5.19 2.13 15.92
CA MET A 148 -5.16 0.93 15.06
C MET A 148 -3.76 0.65 14.49
N LEU A 149 -2.93 1.68 14.43
CA LEU A 149 -1.54 1.64 13.98
C LEU A 149 -0.63 2.29 15.02
N GLY A 150 0.54 1.70 15.26
CA GLY A 150 1.56 2.32 16.09
C GLY A 150 2.05 3.66 15.51
N ALA A 151 2.59 4.53 16.37
CA ALA A 151 3.04 5.87 15.99
C ALA A 151 4.07 5.86 14.85
N GLY A 152 5.05 4.94 14.88
CA GLY A 152 6.04 4.80 13.83
C GLY A 152 5.44 4.43 12.47
N MET A 153 4.50 3.48 12.44
CA MET A 153 3.84 3.04 11.19
C MET A 153 2.98 4.15 10.58
N SER A 154 2.26 4.87 11.43
CA SER A 154 1.44 6.01 11.02
C SER A 154 2.30 7.16 10.50
N ARG A 155 3.41 7.47 11.19
CA ARG A 155 4.37 8.50 10.77
C ARG A 155 5.00 8.16 9.42
N TRP A 156 5.40 6.90 9.22
CA TRP A 156 5.94 6.45 7.93
C TRP A 156 4.94 6.66 6.79
N GLY A 157 3.69 6.21 6.96
CA GLY A 157 2.65 6.41 5.94
C GLY A 157 2.35 7.88 5.65
N VAL A 158 2.38 8.75 6.67
CA VAL A 158 2.22 10.20 6.49
C VAL A 158 3.39 10.82 5.73
N ILE A 159 4.63 10.52 6.12
CA ILE A 159 5.83 11.07 5.46
C ILE A 159 5.83 10.67 3.99
N MET A 160 5.66 9.37 3.71
CA MET A 160 5.61 8.84 2.35
C MET A 160 4.53 9.54 1.51
N ALA A 161 3.31 9.65 2.03
CA ALA A 161 2.21 10.27 1.29
C ALA A 161 2.42 11.77 1.07
N VAL A 162 2.91 12.51 2.07
CA VAL A 162 3.21 13.94 1.91
C VAL A 162 4.34 14.15 0.91
N SER A 163 5.42 13.35 0.98
CA SER A 163 6.53 13.42 0.04
C SER A 163 6.08 13.21 -1.41
N ALA A 164 5.25 12.20 -1.66
CA ALA A 164 4.73 11.94 -3.00
C ALA A 164 3.79 13.05 -3.50
N LEU A 165 2.85 13.51 -2.66
CA LEU A 165 1.93 14.59 -3.05
C LEU A 165 2.66 15.90 -3.30
N ALA A 166 3.64 16.24 -2.47
CA ALA A 166 4.49 17.41 -2.67
C ALA A 166 5.29 17.29 -3.98
N GLY A 167 5.86 16.12 -4.25
CA GLY A 167 6.60 15.90 -5.49
C GLY A 167 5.71 15.97 -6.75
N VAL A 168 4.49 15.43 -6.73
CA VAL A 168 3.52 15.61 -7.83
C VAL A 168 3.17 17.09 -8.03
N ALA A 169 2.96 17.84 -6.94
CA ALA A 169 2.68 19.27 -7.02
C ALA A 169 3.88 20.07 -7.57
N LEU A 170 5.10 19.75 -7.14
CA LEU A 170 6.33 20.37 -7.64
C LEU A 170 6.58 20.03 -9.11
N PHE A 171 6.34 18.79 -9.52
CA PHE A 171 6.42 18.36 -10.91
C PHE A 171 5.42 19.15 -11.78
N GLY A 172 4.16 19.26 -11.34
CA GLY A 172 3.14 20.07 -12.02
C GLY A 172 3.51 21.56 -12.09
N ALA A 173 4.05 22.12 -11.00
CA ALA A 173 4.54 23.50 -10.99
C ALA A 173 5.70 23.71 -11.96
N GLY A 174 6.64 22.75 -12.04
CA GLY A 174 7.73 22.76 -13.01
C GLY A 174 7.22 22.82 -14.46
N LEU A 175 6.22 22.00 -14.79
CA LEU A 175 5.59 22.01 -16.12
C LEU A 175 4.90 23.35 -16.44
N LEU A 176 4.28 24.00 -15.45
CA LEU A 176 3.62 25.30 -15.63
C LEU A 176 4.61 26.46 -15.81
N LEU A 177 5.86 26.31 -15.36
CA LEU A 177 6.94 27.28 -15.56
C LEU A 177 7.60 27.18 -16.94
N GLY A 178 7.19 26.18 -17.76
CA GLY A 178 7.77 25.85 -19.05
C GLY A 178 7.99 27.07 -19.94
N GLY A 179 9.26 27.46 -20.10
CA GLY A 179 9.68 28.52 -21.01
C GLY A 179 10.71 29.53 -20.48
N VAL A 180 11.11 29.54 -19.20
CA VAL A 180 11.87 30.68 -18.63
C VAL A 180 13.24 30.35 -17.99
N ALA A 181 13.56 29.10 -17.60
CA ALA A 181 14.91 28.79 -17.08
C ALA A 181 15.23 27.28 -16.99
N ASP A 182 16.20 26.82 -17.80
CA ASP A 182 16.70 25.43 -17.87
C ASP A 182 17.13 24.85 -16.51
N ALA A 183 17.80 25.66 -15.68
CA ALA A 183 18.35 25.20 -14.40
C ALA A 183 17.30 25.08 -13.28
N ALA A 184 16.32 25.99 -13.24
CA ALA A 184 15.29 25.98 -12.19
C ALA A 184 14.27 24.86 -12.43
N GLU A 185 13.89 24.63 -13.69
CA GLU A 185 13.06 23.50 -14.09
C GLU A 185 13.74 22.17 -13.75
N THR A 186 15.00 22.00 -14.15
CA THR A 186 15.78 20.79 -13.83
C THR A 186 15.89 20.56 -12.32
N ALA A 187 16.19 21.61 -11.55
CA ALA A 187 16.28 21.51 -10.09
C ALA A 187 14.94 21.08 -9.45
N LEU A 188 13.81 21.64 -9.93
CA LEU A 188 12.48 21.26 -9.47
C LEU A 188 12.14 19.81 -9.82
N LEU A 189 12.48 19.36 -11.04
CA LEU A 189 12.25 17.98 -11.47
C LEU A 189 13.06 16.97 -10.64
N ILE A 190 14.33 17.27 -10.32
CA ILE A 190 15.15 16.42 -9.45
C ILE A 190 14.60 16.42 -8.03
N ALA A 191 14.30 17.59 -7.48
CA ALA A 191 13.76 17.75 -6.13
C ALA A 191 12.39 17.08 -5.97
N ALA A 192 11.57 17.04 -7.03
CA ALA A 192 10.30 16.33 -7.06
C ALA A 192 10.49 14.82 -7.25
N GLY A 193 11.37 14.43 -8.19
CA GLY A 193 11.51 13.05 -8.66
C GLY A 193 12.01 12.10 -7.59
N ILE A 194 13.11 12.44 -6.91
CA ILE A 194 13.74 11.56 -5.91
C ILE A 194 12.80 11.18 -4.76
N PRO A 195 12.18 12.14 -4.04
CA PRO A 195 11.29 11.80 -2.93
C PRO A 195 10.00 11.12 -3.40
N THR A 196 9.51 11.44 -4.60
CA THR A 196 8.33 10.76 -5.18
C THR A 196 8.64 9.31 -5.52
N ALA A 197 9.79 9.05 -6.16
CA ALA A 197 10.25 7.71 -6.46
C ALA A 197 10.46 6.90 -5.18
N ALA A 198 11.12 7.47 -4.17
CA ALA A 198 11.29 6.82 -2.88
C ALA A 198 9.95 6.50 -2.21
N ALA A 199 8.97 7.40 -2.28
CA ALA A 199 7.64 7.17 -1.75
C ALA A 199 6.87 6.07 -2.52
N TRP A 200 7.03 6.02 -3.85
CA TRP A 200 6.48 4.97 -4.69
C TRP A 200 7.03 3.60 -4.32
N LEU A 201 8.35 3.50 -4.12
CA LEU A 201 9.02 2.28 -3.69
C LEU A 201 8.62 1.86 -2.26
N ALA A 202 8.40 2.83 -1.37
CA ALA A 202 8.03 2.57 0.00
C ALA A 202 6.58 2.08 0.15
N PHE A 203 5.67 2.42 -0.77
CA PHE A 203 4.24 2.12 -0.64
C PHE A 203 3.94 0.60 -0.57
N PRO A 204 4.47 -0.25 -1.48
CA PRO A 204 4.27 -1.69 -1.37
C PRO A 204 4.79 -2.27 -0.05
N VAL A 205 5.96 -1.81 0.40
CA VAL A 205 6.56 -2.24 1.68
C VAL A 205 5.70 -1.81 2.86
N TRP A 206 5.12 -0.61 2.81
CA TRP A 206 4.19 -0.10 3.81
C TRP A 206 2.92 -0.98 3.89
N CYS A 207 2.38 -1.41 2.75
CA CYS A 207 1.24 -2.34 2.72
C CYS A 207 1.57 -3.70 3.37
N VAL A 208 2.74 -4.27 3.04
CA VAL A 208 3.21 -5.52 3.67
C VAL A 208 3.37 -5.33 5.18
N ALA A 209 4.04 -4.27 5.63
CA ALA A 209 4.23 -4.00 7.05
C ALA A 209 2.89 -3.80 7.78
N LEU A 210 1.89 -3.24 7.11
CA LEU A 210 0.55 -3.04 7.67
C LEU A 210 -0.17 -4.38 7.88
N ALA A 211 0.01 -5.35 6.99
CA ALA A 211 -0.51 -6.71 7.15
C ALA A 211 -0.05 -7.36 8.48
N TYR A 212 1.19 -7.11 8.90
CA TYR A 212 1.71 -7.66 10.16
C TYR A 212 1.35 -6.84 11.38
N ARG A 213 1.29 -5.51 11.24
CA ARG A 213 1.20 -4.57 12.37
C ARG A 213 -0.20 -4.05 12.67
N TRP A 214 -1.20 -4.44 11.89
CA TRP A 214 -2.58 -4.03 12.12
C TRP A 214 -3.11 -4.57 13.46
N ARG A 215 -3.51 -3.64 14.34
CA ARG A 215 -4.16 -3.94 15.62
C ARG A 215 -5.65 -3.67 15.53
N SER A 216 -6.44 -4.67 15.89
CA SER A 216 -7.89 -4.55 16.01
C SER A 216 -8.22 -3.78 17.28
N ALA A 217 -9.01 -2.70 17.17
CA ALA A 217 -9.52 -1.95 18.33
C ALA A 217 -10.34 -2.83 19.31
N ALA A 218 -10.77 -4.03 18.89
CA ALA A 218 -11.42 -5.01 19.75
C ALA A 218 -10.47 -5.64 20.79
N ARG A 219 -9.16 -5.75 20.50
CA ARG A 219 -8.18 -6.33 21.44
C ARG A 219 -7.91 -5.45 22.66
N GLU A 220 -8.28 -4.17 22.63
CA GLU A 220 -8.12 -3.25 23.76
C GLU A 220 -9.33 -3.25 24.71
N ARG A 221 -10.51 -3.78 24.29
CA ARG A 221 -11.69 -3.85 25.18
C ARG A 221 -11.68 -5.04 26.13
N HIS A 222 -10.87 -6.04 25.83
CA HIS A 222 -10.56 -7.11 26.76
C HIS A 222 -9.08 -6.98 27.12
N PRO A 223 -8.73 -6.19 28.15
CA PRO A 223 -7.40 -6.32 28.73
C PRO A 223 -7.18 -7.82 28.99
N PRO A 224 -6.01 -8.38 28.62
CA PRO A 224 -5.72 -9.78 28.89
C PRO A 224 -6.04 -9.97 30.37
N ASN A 225 -6.98 -10.88 30.65
CA ASN A 225 -7.49 -11.15 31.98
C ASN A 225 -6.26 -11.38 32.89
N GLN A 226 -5.82 -10.34 33.61
CA GLN A 226 -4.66 -10.40 34.50
C GLN A 226 -4.97 -11.30 35.72
N ASN A 227 -6.16 -11.90 35.76
CA ASN A 227 -6.61 -12.88 36.73
C ASN A 227 -5.88 -14.23 36.67
N PHE A 228 -4.89 -14.43 35.78
CA PHE A 228 -4.00 -15.60 35.86
C PHE A 228 -3.02 -15.55 37.06
N HIS A 229 -3.00 -14.46 37.84
CA HIS A 229 -2.25 -14.39 39.09
C HIS A 229 -2.97 -14.96 40.34
N LEU A 230 -4.18 -15.54 40.21
CA LEU A 230 -4.91 -16.14 41.35
C LEU A 230 -4.90 -17.67 41.40
N LEU A 231 -3.98 -18.33 40.70
CA LEU A 231 -3.58 -19.71 41.01
C LEU A 231 -2.13 -19.71 41.51
N SER A 232 -1.88 -18.96 42.59
CA SER A 232 -0.76 -19.28 43.47
C SER A 232 -0.99 -20.70 43.99
N PRO A 233 -0.06 -21.65 43.81
CA PRO A 233 -0.16 -23.03 44.33
C PRO A 233 -0.17 -23.14 45.87
N SER A 234 -0.36 -22.03 46.60
CA SER A 234 -0.20 -21.96 48.05
C SER A 234 -1.41 -22.42 48.87
N SER A 235 -2.41 -23.06 48.26
CA SER A 235 -3.56 -23.62 48.98
C SER A 235 -3.82 -25.09 48.64
N ILE A 236 -2.77 -25.92 48.63
CA ILE A 236 -2.95 -27.36 48.87
C ILE A 236 -2.86 -27.56 50.39
N PRO A 237 -3.96 -27.92 51.08
CA PRO A 237 -3.92 -28.22 52.50
C PRO A 237 -2.95 -29.36 52.78
N GLU A 238 -2.08 -29.18 53.78
CA GLU A 238 -1.04 -30.12 54.21
C GLU A 238 -1.57 -31.53 54.57
N ALA A 239 -2.89 -31.65 54.77
CA ALA A 239 -3.59 -32.90 55.03
C ALA A 239 -3.54 -33.93 53.88
N GLN A 240 -3.17 -33.53 52.65
CA GLN A 240 -3.02 -34.46 51.52
C GLN A 240 -1.58 -34.96 51.26
N ARG A 241 -0.60 -34.58 52.09
CA ARG A 241 0.81 -34.99 51.89
C ARG A 241 1.21 -36.32 52.53
N LYS A 242 0.28 -37.04 53.19
CA LYS A 242 0.53 -38.30 53.91
C LYS A 242 -0.45 -39.43 53.53
N ARG A 243 -0.64 -39.64 52.23
CA ARG A 243 -1.17 -40.90 51.70
C ARG A 243 -0.32 -41.35 50.53
#